data_AF-A0A8H7SPW9-F1
#
_entry.id   AF-A0A8H7SPW9-F1
#
_cell.length_a   1.000
_cell.length_b   1.000
_cell.length_c   1.000
_cell.angle_alpha   90.00
_cell.angle_beta   90.00
_cell.angle_gamma   90.00
#
_symmetry.space_group_name_H-M   'P 1'
#
loop_
_entity.id
_entity.type
_entity.pdbx_description
1 polymer ?
#
loop_
_entity_poly.entity_id
_entity_poly.type
_entity_poly.pdbx_seq_one_letter_code
_entity_poly.pdbx_strand_id
1 'polypeptide(L)' 'PELLLFSMDPKYPPGSDLISKLVLRNPDVVEMITTTLIGPNAASMYSPRPTEWAGGSKSDVVYVSNVSSTSFPPILIEV' A
#
# COMPACT_ATOMS: atom_id res chain seq x y z
N PRO A 1 -8.19 -13.12 -6.18
CA PRO A 1 -8.02 -14.50 -5.67
C PRO A 1 -6.65 -14.71 -5.01
N GLU A 2 -5.55 -14.26 -5.63
CA GLU A 2 -4.19 -14.45 -5.09
C GLU A 2 -3.90 -13.70 -3.78
N LEU A 3 -4.42 -12.47 -3.60
CA LEU A 3 -4.23 -11.70 -2.36
C LEU A 3 -4.84 -12.38 -1.11
N LEU A 4 -5.82 -13.27 -1.26
CA LEU A 4 -6.41 -14.03 -0.15
C LEU A 4 -5.53 -15.19 0.33
N LEU A 5 -4.55 -15.59 -0.47
CA LEU A 5 -3.59 -16.66 -0.17
C LEU A 5 -2.24 -16.10 0.29
N PHE A 6 -2.05 -14.78 0.21
CA PHE A 6 -0.82 -14.15 0.61
C PHE A 6 -0.69 -14.17 2.14
N SER A 7 0.38 -14.80 2.63
CA SER A 7 0.72 -14.93 4.03
C SER A 7 2.21 -14.65 4.16
N MET A 8 2.58 -13.71 5.04
CA MET A 8 3.97 -13.42 5.36
C MET A 8 4.59 -14.48 6.28
N ASP A 9 5.91 -14.62 6.25
CA ASP A 9 6.64 -15.43 7.24
C ASP A 9 6.34 -14.85 8.64
N PRO A 10 5.86 -15.67 9.61
CA PRO A 10 5.53 -15.22 10.96
C PRO A 10 6.66 -14.45 11.68
N LYS A 11 7.92 -14.60 11.25
CA LYS A 11 9.07 -13.86 11.78
C LYS A 11 9.03 -12.37 11.48
N TYR A 12 8.32 -11.95 10.43
CA TYR A 12 8.16 -10.55 10.02
C TYR A 12 6.68 -10.22 10.10
N PRO A 13 6.12 -9.99 11.30
CA PRO A 13 4.71 -9.64 11.40
C PRO A 13 4.47 -8.30 10.69
N PRO A 14 3.41 -8.21 9.86
CA PRO A 14 3.04 -6.94 9.26
C PRO A 14 2.84 -5.91 10.37
N GLY A 15 3.38 -4.73 10.16
CA GLY A 15 3.27 -3.63 11.08
C GLY A 15 4.45 -3.47 12.04
N SER A 16 5.52 -4.25 11.92
CA SER A 16 6.67 -4.17 12.84
C SER A 16 7.71 -3.12 12.47
N ASP A 17 7.96 -2.87 11.18
CA ASP A 17 8.92 -1.84 10.75
C ASP A 17 8.28 -0.45 10.71
N LEU A 18 8.42 0.28 11.81
CA LEU A 18 7.90 1.65 11.94
C LEU A 18 8.63 2.66 11.05
N ILE A 19 9.92 2.45 10.77
CA ILE A 19 10.73 3.42 10.02
C ILE A 19 10.36 3.37 8.55
N SER A 20 10.32 2.18 7.96
CA SER A 20 9.89 2.02 6.57
C SER A 20 8.47 2.53 6.37
N LYS A 21 7.56 2.30 7.33
CA LYS A 21 6.20 2.84 7.28
C LYS A 21 6.12 4.37 7.31
N LEU A 22 7.01 5.03 8.05
CA LEU A 22 7.08 6.50 8.04
C LEU A 22 7.54 7.02 6.68
N VAL A 23 8.57 6.39 6.10
CA VAL A 23 9.08 6.74 4.76
C VAL A 23 8.00 6.54 3.70
N LEU A 24 7.33 5.39 3.72
CA LEU A 24 6.25 5.03 2.79
C LEU A 24 4.98 5.88 2.94
N ARG A 25 4.88 6.72 3.97
CA ARG A 25 3.79 7.71 4.13
C ARG A 25 4.18 9.10 3.64
N ASN A 26 5.44 9.34 3.31
CA ASN A 26 5.88 10.60 2.72
C ASN A 26 5.22 10.78 1.34
N PRO A 27 4.55 11.93 1.06
CA PRO A 27 3.90 12.18 -0.22
C PRO A 27 4.80 11.98 -1.45
N ASP A 28 6.07 12.40 -1.36
CA ASP A 28 7.03 12.27 -2.47
C ASP A 28 7.33 10.79 -2.76
N VAL A 29 7.38 9.96 -1.72
CA VAL A 29 7.58 8.51 -1.85
C VAL A 29 6.32 7.83 -2.40
N VAL A 30 5.13 8.24 -1.94
CA VAL A 30 3.85 7.74 -2.48
C VAL A 30 3.78 8.03 -3.97
N GLU A 31 4.06 9.26 -4.38
CA GLU A 31 4.04 9.68 -5.78
C GLU A 31 5.10 8.94 -6.61
N MET A 32 6.32 8.81 -6.09
CA MET A 32 7.39 8.03 -6.75
C MET A 32 6.95 6.59 -7.01
N ILE A 33 6.37 5.92 -6.01
CA ILE A 33 5.93 4.53 -6.14
C ILE A 33 4.75 4.42 -7.13
N THR A 34 3.74 5.28 -7.01
CA THR A 34 2.53 5.16 -7.83
C THR A 34 2.81 5.50 -9.29
N THR A 35 3.63 6.52 -9.55
CA THR A 35 4.06 6.86 -10.92
C THR A 35 4.92 5.78 -11.55
N THR A 36 5.79 5.13 -10.77
CA THR A 36 6.63 4.02 -11.26
C THR A 36 5.81 2.78 -11.59
N LEU A 37 4.86 2.39 -10.74
CA LEU A 37 4.09 1.15 -10.91
C LEU A 37 2.92 1.28 -11.89
N ILE A 38 2.22 2.41 -11.88
CA ILE A 38 0.97 2.60 -12.64
C ILE A 38 1.19 3.50 -13.86
N GLY A 39 2.18 4.40 -13.80
CA GLY A 39 2.52 5.35 -14.85
C GLY A 39 2.27 6.81 -14.47
N PRO A 40 2.68 7.76 -15.32
CA PRO A 40 2.70 9.19 -14.99
C PRO A 40 1.33 9.77 -14.63
N ASN A 41 0.23 9.18 -15.12
CA ASN A 41 -1.13 9.62 -14.81
C ASN A 41 -1.57 9.30 -13.37
N ALA A 42 -0.79 8.52 -12.62
CA ALA A 42 -1.05 8.20 -11.21
C ALA A 42 -0.44 9.21 -10.22
N ALA A 43 0.31 10.19 -10.73
CA ALA A 43 0.89 11.27 -9.93
C ALA A 43 -0.20 11.99 -9.11
N SER A 44 0.01 12.14 -7.80
CA SER A 44 -0.96 12.76 -6.88
C SER A 44 -2.35 12.09 -6.79
N MET A 45 -2.55 10.93 -7.43
CA MET A 45 -3.86 10.26 -7.46
C MET A 45 -4.08 9.32 -6.28
N TYR A 46 -3.04 9.02 -5.50
CA TYR A 46 -3.09 8.00 -4.44
C TYR A 46 -2.86 8.61 -3.07
N SER A 47 -3.44 7.97 -2.05
CA SER A 47 -3.19 8.29 -0.65
C SER A 47 -3.05 7.03 0.20
N PRO A 48 -2.22 7.05 1.25
CA PRO A 48 -2.16 5.97 2.22
C PRO A 48 -3.49 5.83 2.96
N ARG A 49 -3.92 4.59 3.20
CA ARG A 49 -5.17 4.25 3.91
C ARG A 49 -4.90 3.41 5.16
N PRO A 50 -5.89 3.26 6.07
CA PRO A 50 -5.80 2.33 7.18
C PRO A 50 -5.46 0.91 6.68
N THR A 51 -4.58 0.25 7.42
CA THR A 51 -3.97 -1.04 7.03
C THR A 51 -4.50 -2.21 7.85
N GLU A 52 -5.53 -1.98 8.67
CA GLU A 52 -6.24 -2.99 9.46
C GLU A 52 -7.67 -3.09 8.94
N TRP A 53 -8.12 -4.31 8.67
CA TRP A 53 -9.46 -4.60 8.14
C TRP A 53 -10.22 -5.60 9.00
N ALA A 54 -11.51 -5.76 8.71
CA ALA A 54 -12.37 -6.72 9.39
C ALA A 54 -11.78 -8.14 9.31
N GLY A 55 -11.93 -8.91 10.39
CA GLY A 55 -11.38 -10.27 10.50
C GLY A 55 -9.91 -10.34 10.94
N GLY A 56 -9.33 -9.22 11.41
CA GLY A 56 -7.97 -9.19 11.96
C GLY A 56 -6.86 -9.24 10.91
N SER A 57 -7.21 -9.04 9.63
CA SER A 57 -6.25 -8.95 8.54
C SER A 57 -5.57 -7.57 8.55
N LYS A 58 -4.26 -7.56 8.27
CA LYS A 58 -3.42 -6.35 8.31
C LYS A 58 -2.31 -6.36 7.26
N SER A 59 -1.80 -5.18 6.92
CA SER A 59 -0.63 -4.94 6.08
C SER A 59 0.27 -3.85 6.67
N ASP A 60 1.47 -3.66 6.14
CA ASP A 60 2.30 -2.50 6.49
C ASP A 60 1.75 -1.19 5.91
N VAL A 61 1.49 -1.14 4.60
CA VAL A 61 0.99 0.05 3.91
C VAL A 61 0.03 -0.33 2.78
N VAL A 62 -1.05 0.43 2.65
CA VAL A 62 -1.94 0.38 1.49
C VAL A 62 -2.11 1.76 0.88
N TYR A 63 -1.93 1.88 -0.43
CA TYR A 63 -2.29 3.07 -1.20
C TYR A 63 -3.58 2.81 -1.96
N VAL A 64 -4.50 3.76 -1.88
CA VAL A 64 -5.77 3.72 -2.61
C VAL A 64 -5.90 4.99 -3.42
N SER A 65 -6.37 4.82 -4.66
CA SER A 65 -6.70 5.93 -5.55
C SER A 65 -7.80 6.81 -4.92
N ASN A 66 -7.63 8.12 -5.03
CA ASN A 66 -8.61 9.13 -4.65
C ASN A 66 -9.76 9.20 -5.66
N VAL A 67 -9.60 8.58 -6.83
CA VAL A 67 -10.66 8.45 -7.84
C VAL A 67 -11.09 7.00 -7.99
N SER A 68 -12.39 6.78 -8.17
CA SER A 68 -12.92 5.45 -8.49
C SER A 68 -12.66 5.13 -9.96
N SER A 69 -11.63 4.33 -10.25
CA SER A 69 -11.31 3.86 -11.59
C SER A 69 -10.64 2.49 -11.54
N THR A 70 -10.90 1.66 -12.53
CA THR A 70 -10.19 0.37 -12.70
C THR A 70 -8.77 0.55 -13.21
N SER A 71 -8.42 1.72 -13.76
CA SER A 71 -7.06 2.06 -14.18
C SER A 71 -6.12 2.37 -13.03
N PHE A 72 -6.65 2.55 -11.81
CA PHE A 72 -5.88 2.89 -10.61
C PHE A 72 -6.16 1.86 -9.50
N PRO A 73 -5.64 0.63 -9.62
CA PRO A 73 -5.85 -0.42 -8.63
C PRO A 73 -5.20 -0.04 -7.28
N PRO A 74 -5.68 -0.59 -6.16
CA PRO A 74 -5.02 -0.44 -4.87
C PRO A 74 -3.63 -1.10 -4.90
N ILE A 75 -2.68 -0.50 -4.17
CA ILE A 75 -1.31 -0.99 -4.04
C ILE A 75 -1.09 -1.37 -2.58
N LEU A 76 -0.71 -2.62 -2.34
CA LEU A 76 -0.39 -3.15 -1.03
C LEU A 76 1.13 -3.35 -0.94
N ILE A 77 1.74 -2.88 0.13
CA ILE A 77 3.19 -2.88 0.35
C ILE A 77 3.45 -3.53 1.72
N GLU A 78 4.37 -4.48 1.74
CA GLU A 78 4.85 -5.17 2.93
C GLU A 78 6.38 -4.99 3.02
N VAL A 79 6.89 -4.73 4.22
CA VAL A 79 8.32 -4.38 4.47
C VAL A 79 8.90 -5.10 5.67
#